data_AF-A0A4Y9IUV5-F1
#
_entry.id   AF-A0A4Y9IUV5-F1
#
_cell.length_a   1.000
_cell.length_b   1.000
_cell.length_c   1.000
_cell.angle_alpha   90.00
_cell.angle_beta   90.00
_cell.angle_gamma   90.00
#
_symmetry.space_group_name_H-M   'P 1'
#
loop_
_entity.id
_entity.type
_entity.pdbx_description
1 polymer ?
#
loop_
_entity_poly.entity_id
_entity_poly.type
_entity_poly.pdbx_seq_one_letter_code
_entity_poly.pdbx_strand_id
1 'polypeptide(L)'
;MDFLSFYEPPFYSDGVFVWSNNGNMALMANDLSRDNDALLKRMCHILNDEEKPVKIPQLSYSAPEILLDGKKFLTVRGWGALTRFAGSPEAATQIQDAFAHWVIKKLRGNDTVV
;
A
#
# COMPACT_ATOMS: atom_id res chain seq x y z
N MET A 1 -2.93 -17.44 3.71
CA MET A 1 -3.97 -16.41 3.67
C MET A 1 -3.45 -15.32 2.74
N ASP A 2 -4.22 -14.90 1.75
CA ASP A 2 -3.78 -13.88 0.79
C ASP A 2 -4.00 -12.48 1.38
N PHE A 3 -3.11 -11.54 1.08
CA PHE A 3 -3.23 -10.17 1.58
C PHE A 3 -4.47 -9.47 1.00
N LEU A 4 -4.91 -9.83 -0.21
CA LEU A 4 -6.13 -9.30 -0.83
C LEU A 4 -7.41 -9.68 -0.06
N SER A 5 -7.38 -10.76 0.72
CA SER A 5 -8.49 -11.11 1.60
C SER A 5 -8.64 -10.14 2.78
N PHE A 6 -7.59 -9.38 3.12
CA PHE A 6 -7.62 -8.35 4.15
C PHE A 6 -7.70 -6.95 3.55
N TYR A 7 -6.83 -6.64 2.58
CA TYR A 7 -6.80 -5.38 1.84
C TYR A 7 -7.55 -5.52 0.52
N GLU A 8 -8.88 -5.56 0.60
CA GLU A 8 -9.74 -5.79 -0.56
C GLU A 8 -9.78 -4.59 -1.53
N PRO A 9 -9.48 -4.75 -2.82
CA PRO A 9 -9.70 -3.69 -3.82
C PRO A 9 -11.21 -3.50 -4.12
N PRO A 10 -11.64 -2.36 -4.68
CA PRO A 10 -10.82 -1.21 -5.05
C PRO A 10 -10.35 -0.40 -3.83
N PHE A 11 -9.17 0.18 -3.96
CA PHE A 11 -8.59 1.10 -3.00
C PHE A 11 -9.07 2.53 -3.27
N TYR A 12 -9.23 3.31 -2.20
CA TYR A 12 -9.57 4.73 -2.29
C TYR A 12 -8.78 5.53 -1.25
N SER A 13 -8.52 6.81 -1.55
CA SER A 13 -7.80 7.71 -0.66
C SER A 13 -8.74 8.70 0.03
N ASP A 14 -8.48 8.98 1.30
CA ASP A 14 -9.14 10.04 2.08
C ASP A 14 -8.10 10.78 2.94
N GLY A 15 -7.85 12.05 2.61
CA GLY A 15 -6.75 12.84 3.14
C GLY A 15 -5.40 12.14 2.92
N VAL A 16 -4.67 11.88 4.01
CA VAL A 16 -3.37 11.21 3.98
C VAL A 16 -3.44 9.68 4.01
N PHE A 17 -4.64 9.09 3.98
CA PHE A 17 -4.85 7.66 4.12
C PHE A 17 -5.33 7.02 2.82
N VAL A 18 -5.00 5.73 2.66
CA VAL A 18 -5.60 4.85 1.66
C VAL A 18 -6.31 3.72 2.39
N TRP A 19 -7.52 3.42 1.93
CA TRP A 19 -8.44 2.44 2.48
C TRP A 19 -8.73 1.38 1.43
N SER A 20 -8.96 0.15 1.89
CA SER A 20 -9.53 -0.93 1.09
C SER A 20 -11.06 -0.86 1.08
N ASN A 21 -11.68 -1.53 0.12
CA ASN A 21 -13.14 -1.60 -0.06
C ASN A 21 -13.88 -2.10 1.19
N ASN A 22 -13.27 -3.03 1.93
CA ASN A 22 -13.81 -3.57 3.18
C ASN A 22 -13.53 -2.70 4.42
N GLY A 23 -13.06 -1.46 4.23
CA GLY A 23 -12.88 -0.48 5.30
C GLY A 23 -11.60 -0.64 6.13
N ASN A 24 -10.64 -1.46 5.69
CA ASN A 24 -9.33 -1.53 6.36
C ASN A 24 -8.43 -0.39 5.87
N MET A 25 -7.79 0.29 6.81
CA MET A 25 -6.76 1.29 6.48
C MET A 25 -5.52 0.55 5.96
N ALA A 26 -5.18 0.79 4.70
CA ALA A 26 -4.13 0.08 3.98
C ALA A 26 -2.79 0.83 4.05
N LEU A 27 -2.79 2.13 3.72
CA LEU A 27 -1.58 2.96 3.66
C LEU A 27 -1.82 4.33 4.29
N MET A 28 -0.73 4.98 4.70
CA MET A 28 -0.72 6.39 5.10
C MET A 28 0.50 7.09 4.49
N ALA A 29 0.31 8.26 3.89
CA ALA A 29 1.40 9.14 3.48
C ALA A 29 2.14 9.71 4.69
N ASN A 30 3.47 9.66 4.67
CA ASN A 30 4.32 10.22 5.73
C ASN A 30 4.79 11.65 5.44
N ASP A 31 4.80 12.08 4.18
CA ASP A 31 4.94 13.49 3.83
C ASP A 31 3.58 14.17 4.06
N LEU A 32 3.55 15.40 4.57
CA LEU A 32 2.34 16.21 4.82
C LEU A 32 2.23 17.40 3.85
N SER A 33 2.95 17.35 2.73
CA SER A 33 2.85 18.36 1.68
C SER A 33 1.41 18.52 1.15
N ARG A 34 1.09 19.71 0.60
CA ARG A 34 -0.24 20.03 0.07
C ARG A 34 -0.70 19.14 -1.10
N ASP A 35 0.21 18.36 -1.71
CA ASP A 35 -0.07 17.57 -2.92
C ASP A 35 -0.38 16.09 -2.64
N ASN A 36 -0.48 15.70 -1.38
CA ASN A 36 -0.72 14.29 -1.00
C ASN A 36 -2.02 13.72 -1.55
N ASP A 37 -3.11 14.50 -1.56
CA ASP A 37 -4.40 14.02 -2.05
C ASP A 37 -4.33 13.61 -3.52
N ALA A 38 -3.69 14.42 -4.37
CA ALA A 38 -3.54 14.12 -5.79
C ALA A 38 -2.62 12.91 -6.01
N LEU A 39 -1.53 12.84 -5.24
CA LEU A 39 -0.60 11.72 -5.28
C LEU A 39 -1.25 10.40 -4.86
N LEU A 40 -2.01 10.39 -3.75
CA LEU A 40 -2.67 9.20 -3.23
C LEU A 40 -3.84 8.77 -4.11
N LYS A 41 -4.60 9.71 -4.70
CA LYS A 41 -5.63 9.39 -5.70
C LYS A 41 -5.02 8.68 -6.91
N ARG A 42 -3.94 9.24 -7.46
CA ARG A 42 -3.22 8.62 -8.57
C ARG A 42 -2.67 7.24 -8.21
N MET A 43 -2.15 7.10 -7.00
CA MET A 43 -1.73 5.78 -6.51
C MET A 43 -2.90 4.80 -6.45
N CYS A 44 -4.08 5.20 -5.95
CA CYS A 44 -5.25 4.33 -5.94
C CYS A 44 -5.65 3.90 -7.36
N HIS A 45 -5.63 4.81 -8.34
CA HIS A 45 -5.85 4.45 -9.75
C HIS A 45 -4.85 3.40 -10.25
N ILE A 46 -3.57 3.50 -9.86
CA ILE A 46 -2.56 2.49 -10.21
C ILE A 46 -2.81 1.15 -9.48
N LEU A 47 -3.13 1.19 -8.19
CA LEU A 47 -3.40 -0.03 -7.40
C LEU A 47 -4.66 -0.76 -7.88
N ASN A 48 -5.61 -0.03 -8.44
CA ASN A 48 -6.86 -0.55 -9.00
C ASN A 48 -6.75 -0.90 -10.50
N ASP A 49 -5.55 -0.86 -11.09
CA ASP A 49 -5.33 -1.13 -12.51
C ASP A 49 -6.03 -0.17 -13.50
N GLU A 50 -6.44 1.00 -13.02
CA GLU A 50 -7.06 2.07 -13.83
C GLU A 50 -6.00 2.95 -14.52
N GLU A 51 -4.83 3.09 -13.91
CA GLU A 51 -3.68 3.81 -14.44
C GLU A 51 -2.38 2.99 -14.40
N LYS A 52 -1.42 3.35 -15.25
CA LYS A 52 -0.06 2.82 -15.20
C LYS A 52 0.92 3.86 -14.65
N PRO A 53 1.97 3.45 -13.92
CA PRO A 53 3.01 4.37 -13.51
C PRO A 53 3.76 4.90 -14.74
N VAL A 54 3.96 6.23 -14.80
CA VAL A 54 4.65 6.91 -15.92
C VAL A 54 6.17 6.79 -15.80
N LYS A 55 6.66 6.58 -14.57
CA LYS A 55 8.08 6.43 -14.24
C LYS A 55 8.24 5.32 -13.22
N ILE A 56 9.43 4.73 -13.16
CA ILE A 56 9.79 3.73 -12.16
C ILE A 56 10.40 4.44 -10.96
N PRO A 57 9.67 4.61 -9.83
CA PRO A 57 10.23 5.22 -8.64
C PRO A 57 11.23 4.28 -7.93
N GLN A 58 12.23 4.87 -7.28
CA GLN A 58 13.16 4.14 -6.42
C GLN A 58 12.51 3.87 -5.06
N LEU A 59 11.64 2.88 -5.05
CA LEU A 59 10.96 2.42 -3.84
C LEU A 59 11.77 1.34 -3.12
N SER A 60 11.80 1.33 -1.81
CA SER A 60 12.31 0.21 -1.00
C SER A 60 11.39 -0.05 0.18
N TYR A 61 11.54 -1.21 0.82
CA TYR A 61 10.72 -1.60 1.97
C TYR A 61 11.59 -1.76 3.22
N SER A 62 11.18 -1.11 4.31
CA SER A 62 11.73 -1.23 5.66
C SER A 62 10.53 -1.26 6.60
N ALA A 63 10.05 -2.46 6.95
CA ALA A 63 8.75 -2.65 7.60
C ALA A 63 8.55 -1.76 8.85
N PRO A 64 7.35 -1.15 9.01
CA PRO A 64 6.19 -1.17 8.10
C PRO A 64 6.21 -0.07 7.02
N GLU A 65 7.36 0.58 6.79
CA GLU A 65 7.48 1.71 5.86
C GLU A 65 7.91 1.31 4.45
N ILE A 66 7.27 1.92 3.46
CA ILE A 66 7.74 2.01 2.08
C ILE A 66 8.49 3.33 1.95
N LEU A 67 9.73 3.27 1.48
CA LEU A 67 10.61 4.41 1.30
C LEU A 67 10.64 4.82 -0.18
N LEU A 68 10.69 6.13 -0.45
CA LEU A 68 10.98 6.71 -1.76
C LEU A 68 12.33 7.42 -1.66
N ASP A 69 13.30 7.01 -2.48
CA ASP A 69 14.68 7.53 -2.42
C ASP A 69 15.28 7.46 -1.00
N GLY A 70 14.97 6.39 -0.27
CA GLY A 70 15.41 6.16 1.11
C GLY A 70 14.68 6.97 2.18
N LYS A 71 13.71 7.82 1.82
CA LYS A 71 12.89 8.60 2.77
C LYS A 71 11.54 7.95 2.98
N LYS A 72 10.99 8.02 4.20
CA LYS A 72 9.65 7.48 4.51
C LYS A 72 8.61 8.12 3.61
N PHE A 73 7.98 7.30 2.78
CA PHE A 73 6.98 7.73 1.81
C PHE A 73 5.59 7.28 2.25
N LEU A 74 5.41 5.98 2.45
CA LEU A 74 4.16 5.39 2.92
C LEU A 74 4.42 4.50 4.15
N THR A 75 3.43 4.40 5.01
CA THR A 75 3.41 3.41 6.10
C THR A 75 2.26 2.45 5.84
N VAL A 76 2.52 1.15 5.89
CA VAL A 76 1.47 0.14 5.82
C VAL A 76 0.71 0.13 7.15
N ARG A 77 -0.62 0.23 7.08
CA ARG A 77 -1.51 0.35 8.24
C ARG A 77 -2.30 -0.95 8.44
N GLY A 78 -3.31 -0.92 9.31
CA GLY A 78 -4.18 -2.08 9.55
C GLY A 78 -3.70 -3.08 10.59
N TRP A 79 -2.51 -2.93 11.18
CA TRP A 79 -1.90 -3.91 12.11
C TRP A 79 -2.84 -4.45 13.21
N GLY A 80 -3.58 -3.58 13.88
CA GLY A 80 -4.49 -3.99 14.96
C GLY A 80 -5.65 -4.89 14.50
N ALA A 81 -6.20 -4.64 13.31
CA ALA A 81 -7.22 -5.51 12.71
C ALA A 81 -6.58 -6.75 12.09
N LEU A 82 -5.40 -6.60 11.49
CA LEU A 82 -4.67 -7.66 10.82
C LEU A 82 -4.23 -8.76 11.78
N THR A 83 -3.72 -8.40 12.95
CA THR A 83 -3.34 -9.37 14.00
C THR A 83 -4.52 -10.19 14.51
N ARG A 84 -5.73 -9.61 14.57
CA ARG A 84 -6.96 -10.34 14.89
C ARG A 84 -7.40 -11.27 13.76
N PHE A 85 -7.30 -10.80 12.52
CA PHE A 85 -7.65 -11.55 11.32
C PHE A 85 -6.71 -12.75 11.07
N ALA A 86 -5.41 -12.52 11.21
CA ALA A 86 -4.38 -13.50 10.91
C ALA A 86 -4.17 -14.54 12.03
N GLY A 87 -4.68 -14.26 13.24
CA GLY A 87 -4.58 -15.15 14.40
C GLY A 87 -3.21 -15.15 15.10
N SER A 88 -2.15 -14.62 14.48
CA SER A 88 -0.84 -14.42 15.12
C SER A 88 -0.10 -13.18 14.57
N PRO A 89 0.83 -12.59 15.35
CA PRO A 89 1.70 -11.51 14.88
C PRO A 89 2.55 -11.91 13.67
N GLU A 90 3.07 -13.13 13.64
CA GLU A 90 3.95 -13.61 12.57
C GLU A 90 3.19 -13.70 11.24
N ALA A 91 1.97 -14.23 11.27
CA ALA A 91 1.10 -14.28 10.10
C ALA A 91 0.67 -12.88 9.65
N ALA A 92 0.40 -11.97 10.60
CA ALA A 92 0.10 -10.58 10.29
C ALA A 92 1.30 -9.88 9.60
N THR A 93 2.53 -10.10 10.07
CA THR A 93 3.74 -9.57 9.43
C THR A 93 3.86 -10.08 7.99
N GLN A 94 3.68 -11.38 7.76
CA GLN A 94 3.74 -11.94 6.40
C GLN A 94 2.71 -11.32 5.45
N ILE A 95 1.47 -11.12 5.92
CA ILE A 95 0.42 -10.46 5.12
C ILE A 95 0.77 -9.00 4.86
N GLN A 96 1.26 -8.28 5.87
CA GLN A 96 1.65 -6.88 5.74
C GLN A 96 2.81 -6.69 4.76
N ASP A 97 3.85 -7.53 4.86
CA ASP A 97 5.00 -7.53 3.98
C ASP A 97 4.62 -7.90 2.55
N ALA A 98 3.77 -8.92 2.37
CA ALA A 98 3.28 -9.30 1.05
C ALA A 98 2.52 -8.14 0.37
N PHE A 99 1.66 -7.45 1.12
CA PHE A 99 0.96 -6.27 0.63
C PHE A 99 1.93 -5.13 0.27
N ALA A 100 2.93 -4.84 1.10
CA ALA A 100 3.92 -3.81 0.82
C ALA A 100 4.70 -4.08 -0.48
N HIS A 101 5.14 -5.32 -0.67
CA HIS A 101 5.84 -5.73 -1.90
C HIS A 101 4.94 -5.63 -3.13
N TRP A 102 3.67 -5.99 -2.99
CA TRP A 102 2.69 -5.84 -4.07
C TRP A 102 2.47 -4.37 -4.46
N VAL A 103 2.30 -3.48 -3.47
CA VAL A 103 2.20 -2.02 -3.71
C VAL A 103 3.43 -1.50 -4.45
N ILE A 104 4.64 -1.89 -4.01
CA ILE A 104 5.90 -1.50 -4.67
C ILE A 104 5.94 -2.01 -6.11
N LYS A 105 5.51 -3.25 -6.36
CA LYS A 105 5.47 -3.85 -7.70
C LYS A 105 4.52 -3.07 -8.62
N LYS A 106 3.30 -2.77 -8.15
CA LYS A 106 2.31 -1.96 -8.86
C LYS A 106 2.86 -0.57 -9.21
N LEU A 107 3.43 0.12 -8.23
CA LEU A 107 3.97 1.47 -8.40
C LEU A 107 5.19 1.54 -9.31
N ARG A 108 5.96 0.46 -9.43
CA ARG A 108 7.07 0.33 -10.39
C ARG A 108 6.62 -0.05 -11.79
N GLY A 109 5.37 -0.49 -11.96
CA GLY A 109 4.85 -0.96 -13.24
C GLY A 109 5.32 -2.37 -13.61
N ASN A 110 5.78 -3.14 -12.62
CA ASN A 110 6.36 -4.46 -12.83
C ASN A 110 5.31 -5.58 -12.89
N ASP A 111 4.07 -5.28 -13.29
CA ASP A 111 3.06 -6.30 -13.61
C ASP A 111 3.35 -6.95 -14.95
N THR A 112 4.50 -7.62 -15.03
CA THR A 112 4.65 -8.76 -15.92
C THR A 112 3.77 -9.87 -15.37
N VAL A 113 2.62 -10.03 -16.02
CA VAL A 113 1.99 -11.34 -16.20
C VAL A 113 3.07 -12.27 -16.73
N VAL A 114 3.39 -13.32 -15.98
CA VAL A 114 4.02 -14.52 -16.51
C VAL A 114 2.94 -15.58 -16.58
#